data_AF-A0A9D7F3U0-F1
#
_entry.id   AF-A0A9D7F3U0-F1
#
_cell.length_a   1.000
_cell.length_b   1.000
_cell.length_c   1.000
_cell.angle_alpha   90.00
_cell.angle_beta   90.00
_cell.angle_gamma   90.00
#
_symmetry.space_group_name_H-M   'P 1'
#
loop_
_entity.id
_entity.type
_entity.pdbx_description
1 polymer ?
#
loop_
_entity_poly.entity_id
_entity_poly.type
_entity_poly.pdbx_seq_one_letter_code
_entity_poly.pdbx_strand_id
1 'polypeptide(L)'
;MPALSEANRSVELVTRSLLSTAVRIQALMIAEWEHIDFVKKGMDDPPGDGRKSERTFVVPLTDAVVGYFYSLKELAGKSKYVVPVLKRRRGKDGDYPMPPGSINHALESLREYWR
;
A
#
# COMPACT_ATOMS: atom_id res chain seq x y z
N MET A 1 -2.40 -1.72 -16.56
CA MET A 1 -3.22 -0.50 -16.46
C MET A 1 -2.38 0.66 -16.97
N PRO A 2 -2.54 1.07 -18.24
CA PRO A 2 -1.70 2.10 -18.87
C PRO A 2 -1.69 3.44 -18.11
N ALA A 3 -2.82 3.87 -17.56
CA ALA A 3 -2.86 5.11 -16.77
C ALA A 3 -2.04 5.07 -15.46
N LEU A 4 -1.68 3.87 -14.96
CA LEU A 4 -0.80 3.74 -13.79
C LEU A 4 0.69 3.60 -14.14
N SER A 5 1.06 3.33 -15.39
CA SER A 5 2.49 3.22 -15.77
C SER A 5 3.23 4.55 -15.74
N GLU A 6 2.49 5.66 -15.79
CA GLU A 6 3.01 7.01 -15.63
C GLU A 6 3.29 7.39 -14.16
N ALA A 7 2.70 6.64 -13.21
CA ALA A 7 2.96 6.85 -11.78
C ALA A 7 4.31 6.24 -11.38
N ASN A 8 4.89 6.71 -10.28
CA ASN A 8 6.07 6.04 -9.74
C ASN A 8 5.74 4.59 -9.36
N ARG A 9 6.74 3.70 -9.44
CA ARG A 9 6.54 2.26 -9.27
C ARG A 9 5.87 1.88 -7.95
N SER A 10 6.20 2.56 -6.84
CA SER A 10 5.55 2.30 -5.55
C SER A 10 4.05 2.60 -5.61
N VAL A 11 3.67 3.75 -6.17
CA VAL A 11 2.26 4.15 -6.33
C VAL A 11 1.51 3.19 -7.23
N GLU A 12 2.11 2.73 -8.33
CA GLU A 12 1.50 1.72 -9.21
C GLU A 12 1.18 0.43 -8.43
N LEU A 13 2.18 -0.15 -7.75
CA LEU A 13 2.04 -1.40 -7.00
C LEU A 13 1.01 -1.28 -5.88
N VAL A 14 1.05 -0.18 -5.13
CA VAL A 14 0.07 0.10 -4.07
C VAL A 14 -1.34 0.19 -4.62
N THR A 15 -1.53 0.92 -5.73
CA THR A 15 -2.86 1.07 -6.34
C THR A 15 -3.39 -0.28 -6.81
N ARG A 16 -2.55 -1.12 -7.42
CA ARG A 16 -2.91 -2.49 -7.81
C ARG A 16 -3.27 -3.35 -6.60
N SER A 17 -2.51 -3.28 -5.52
CA SER A 17 -2.81 -4.02 -4.29
C SER A 17 -4.14 -3.57 -3.67
N LEU A 18 -4.44 -2.27 -3.64
CA LEU A 18 -5.72 -1.75 -3.15
C LEU A 18 -6.90 -2.28 -3.95
N LEU A 19 -6.81 -2.23 -5.28
CA LEU A 19 -7.88 -2.70 -6.17
C LEU A 19 -8.06 -4.23 -6.07
N SER A 20 -7.00 -4.97 -5.76
CA SER A 20 -7.04 -6.43 -5.66
C SER A 20 -7.55 -6.92 -4.29
N THR A 21 -7.31 -6.17 -3.22
CA THR A 21 -7.62 -6.57 -1.84
C THR A 21 -8.84 -5.87 -1.26
N ALA A 22 -9.29 -4.76 -1.88
CA ALA A 22 -10.38 -3.90 -1.43
C ALA A 22 -10.22 -3.38 0.01
N VAL A 23 -8.99 -3.37 0.54
CA VAL A 23 -8.72 -2.77 1.86
C VAL A 23 -8.86 -1.26 1.81
N ARG A 24 -9.08 -0.65 2.98
CA ARG A 24 -9.05 0.81 3.10
C ARG A 24 -7.65 1.31 2.73
N ILE A 25 -7.59 2.44 2.02
CA ILE A 25 -6.31 3.09 1.70
C ILE A 25 -5.50 3.32 2.98
N GLN A 26 -6.15 3.82 4.04
CA GLN A 26 -5.48 4.07 5.32
C GLN A 26 -4.87 2.80 5.92
N ALA A 27 -5.56 1.66 5.86
CA ALA A 27 -5.03 0.38 6.33
C ALA A 27 -3.73 0.05 5.62
N LEU A 28 -3.69 0.13 4.28
CA LEU A 28 -2.48 -0.20 3.54
C LEU A 28 -1.34 0.82 3.77
N MET A 29 -1.66 2.09 4.01
CA MET A 29 -0.64 3.13 4.23
C MET A 29 0.08 2.94 5.56
N ILE A 30 -0.64 2.58 6.61
CA ILE A 30 -0.07 2.37 7.95
C ILE A 30 0.44 0.94 8.17
N ALA A 31 0.18 0.02 7.22
CA ALA A 31 0.62 -1.35 7.33
C ALA A 31 2.15 -1.45 7.43
N GLU A 32 2.59 -2.20 8.43
CA GLU A 32 3.97 -2.66 8.59
C GLU A 32 4.14 -4.07 8.01
N TRP A 33 5.38 -4.46 7.68
CA TRP A 33 5.68 -5.79 7.13
C TRP A 33 5.26 -6.94 8.04
N GLU A 34 5.17 -6.70 9.35
CA GLU A 34 4.68 -7.67 10.35
C GLU A 34 3.21 -8.06 10.13
N HIS A 35 2.41 -7.22 9.47
CA HIS A 35 1.03 -7.54 9.12
C HIS A 35 0.93 -8.42 7.87
N ILE A 36 2.01 -8.68 7.14
CA ILE A 36 1.99 -9.44 5.89
C ILE A 36 2.59 -10.82 6.11
N ASP A 37 1.75 -11.85 6.06
CA ASP A 37 2.17 -13.25 6.04
C ASP A 37 2.32 -13.74 4.60
N PHE A 38 3.56 -13.74 4.10
CA PHE A 38 3.90 -14.22 2.75
C PHE A 38 3.70 -15.74 2.58
N VAL A 39 3.71 -16.52 3.67
CA VAL A 39 3.55 -17.98 3.63
C VAL A 39 2.08 -18.35 3.57
N LYS A 40 1.26 -17.79 4.47
CA LYS A 40 -0.19 -17.99 4.50
C LYS A 40 -0.92 -17.15 3.46
N LYS A 41 -0.22 -16.21 2.81
CA LYS A 41 -0.77 -15.25 1.84
C LYS A 41 -1.92 -14.48 2.47
N GLY A 42 -1.67 -13.89 3.63
CA GLY A 42 -2.63 -13.12 4.40
C GLY A 42 -2.07 -11.76 4.77
N MET A 43 -2.95 -10.78 4.91
CA MET A 43 -2.65 -9.51 5.55
C MET A 43 -3.57 -9.34 6.77
N ASP A 44 -2.97 -9.18 7.94
CA ASP A 44 -3.69 -8.75 9.14
C ASP A 44 -4.08 -7.28 9.02
N ASP A 45 -5.22 -6.91 9.58
CA ASP A 45 -5.61 -5.51 9.66
C ASP A 45 -4.68 -4.73 10.61
N PRO A 46 -4.11 -3.59 10.19
CA PRO A 46 -3.29 -2.79 11.07
C PRO A 46 -4.16 -1.91 11.98
N PRO A 47 -3.72 -1.67 13.24
CA PRO A 47 -4.45 -0.80 14.15
C PRO A 47 -4.44 0.65 13.67
N GLY A 48 -5.55 1.37 13.87
CA GLY A 48 -5.63 2.79 13.50
C GLY A 48 -6.01 3.06 12.04
N ASP A 49 -6.53 2.06 11.32
CA ASP A 49 -7.04 2.20 9.95
C ASP A 49 -8.36 3.00 9.83
N GLY A 50 -8.91 3.45 10.95
CA GLY A 50 -10.16 4.22 11.03
C GLY A 50 -11.43 3.37 10.92
N ARG A 51 -11.33 2.04 11.08
CA ARG A 51 -12.51 1.17 11.13
C ARG A 51 -13.38 1.47 12.35
N LYS A 52 -14.68 1.22 12.21
CA LYS A 52 -15.68 1.40 13.29
C LYS A 52 -15.81 0.17 14.21
N SER A 53 -15.27 -0.97 13.81
CA SER A 53 -15.36 -2.24 14.55
C SER A 53 -13.99 -2.65 15.04
N GLU A 54 -13.89 -3.10 16.28
CA GLU A 54 -12.64 -3.61 16.86
C GLU A 54 -12.34 -5.06 16.47
N ARG A 55 -13.23 -5.71 15.70
CA ARG A 55 -13.06 -7.10 15.30
C ARG A 55 -11.92 -7.23 14.29
N THR A 56 -10.90 -8.00 14.65
CA THR A 56 -9.79 -8.34 13.76
C THR A 56 -10.22 -9.32 12.65
N PHE A 57 -9.59 -9.20 11.50
CA PHE A 57 -9.81 -10.06 10.34
C PHE A 57 -8.54 -10.16 9.48
N VAL A 58 -8.44 -11.25 8.72
CA VAL A 58 -7.35 -11.49 7.78
C VAL A 58 -7.85 -11.27 6.36
N VAL A 59 -7.13 -10.45 5.59
CA VAL A 59 -7.38 -10.23 4.18
C VAL A 59 -6.59 -11.26 3.38
N PRO A 60 -7.24 -12.14 2.59
CA PRO A 60 -6.54 -13.09 1.75
C PRO A 60 -5.82 -12.36 0.61
N LEU A 61 -4.58 -12.76 0.33
CA LEU A 61 -3.74 -12.21 -0.73
C LEU A 61 -3.66 -13.20 -1.89
N THR A 62 -3.90 -12.72 -3.10
CA THR A 62 -3.65 -13.49 -4.32
C THR A 62 -2.15 -13.54 -4.62
N ASP A 63 -1.72 -14.51 -5.44
CA ASP A 63 -0.31 -14.62 -5.85
C ASP A 63 0.21 -13.33 -6.52
N ALA A 64 -0.66 -12.64 -7.25
CA ALA A 64 -0.32 -11.34 -7.84
C ALA A 64 -0.02 -10.29 -6.77
N VAL A 65 -0.85 -10.19 -5.72
CA VAL A 65 -0.65 -9.22 -4.63
C VAL A 65 0.59 -9.56 -3.82
N VAL A 66 0.83 -10.85 -3.57
CA VAL A 66 2.07 -11.31 -2.94
C VAL A 66 3.29 -10.86 -3.75
N GLY A 67 3.25 -11.02 -5.07
CA GLY A 67 4.28 -10.50 -5.98
C GLY A 67 4.46 -8.98 -5.88
N TYR A 68 3.37 -8.22 -5.80
CA TYR A 68 3.44 -6.77 -5.61
C TYR A 68 4.08 -6.39 -4.27
N PHE A 69 3.76 -7.11 -3.20
CA PHE A 69 4.34 -6.89 -1.87
C PHE A 69 5.83 -7.24 -1.82
N TYR A 70 6.30 -8.26 -2.55
CA TYR A 70 7.73 -8.50 -2.71
C TYR A 70 8.44 -7.32 -3.39
N SER A 71 7.90 -6.83 -4.50
CA SER A 71 8.47 -5.66 -5.19
C SER A 71 8.44 -4.40 -4.30
N LEU A 72 7.37 -4.19 -3.53
CA LEU A 72 7.30 -3.10 -2.56
C LEU A 72 8.34 -3.25 -1.45
N LYS A 73 8.61 -4.48 -0.99
CA LYS A 73 9.62 -4.77 0.03
C LYS A 73 11.03 -4.42 -0.43
N GLU A 74 11.35 -4.73 -1.67
CA GLU A 74 12.61 -4.31 -2.29
C GLU A 74 12.74 -2.79 -2.37
N LEU A 75 11.66 -2.09 -2.77
CA LEU A 75 11.63 -0.63 -2.85
C LEU A 75 11.71 0.04 -1.47
N ALA A 76 11.11 -0.56 -0.45
CA ALA A 76 11.08 -0.05 0.92
C ALA A 76 12.42 -0.19 1.65
N GLY A 77 13.29 -1.10 1.19
CA GLY A 77 14.61 -1.33 1.77
C GLY A 77 14.52 -1.76 3.24
N LYS A 78 14.96 -0.88 4.15
CA LYS A 78 14.99 -1.14 5.60
C LYS A 78 13.78 -0.60 6.36
N SER A 79 12.82 0.01 5.67
CA SER A 79 11.63 0.54 6.33
C SER A 79 10.78 -0.58 6.92
N LYS A 80 10.18 -0.32 8.09
CA LYS A 80 9.18 -1.23 8.68
C LYS A 80 7.83 -1.15 7.97
N TYR A 81 7.54 -0.05 7.29
CA TYR A 81 6.28 0.16 6.59
C TYR A 81 6.26 -0.53 5.23
N VAL A 82 5.09 -1.05 4.85
CA VAL A 82 4.85 -1.63 3.51
C VAL A 82 4.99 -0.56 2.44
N VAL A 83 4.56 0.66 2.75
CA VAL A 83 4.55 1.79 1.81
C VAL A 83 5.22 3.03 2.44
N PRO A 84 6.56 3.10 2.49
CA PRO A 84 7.23 4.22 3.14
C PRO A 84 7.40 5.45 2.24
N VAL A 85 7.69 6.58 2.87
CA VAL A 85 8.21 7.77 2.18
C VAL A 85 9.68 7.55 1.81
N LEU A 86 9.96 7.27 0.53
CA LEU A 86 11.32 6.97 0.06
C LEU A 86 12.23 8.20 -0.09
N LYS A 87 11.67 9.36 -0.43
CA LYS A 87 12.44 10.61 -0.55
C LYS A 87 12.37 11.40 0.75
N ARG A 88 13.52 11.72 1.33
CA ARG A 88 13.62 12.60 2.51
C ARG A 88 12.87 13.90 2.24
N ARG A 89 11.93 14.23 3.11
CA ARG A 89 11.31 15.57 3.12
C ARG A 89 12.29 16.52 3.80
N ARG A 90 12.46 17.73 3.24
CA ARG A 90 13.34 18.75 3.85
C ARG A 90 13.00 18.90 5.34
N GLY A 91 13.98 18.64 6.22
CA GLY A 91 13.83 18.78 7.67
C GLY A 91 13.10 17.65 8.39
N LYS A 92 12.82 16.51 7.74
CA LYS A 92 12.28 15.31 8.41
C LYS A 92 13.12 14.08 8.07
N ASP A 93 14.01 13.72 8.99
CA ASP A 93 14.67 12.42 9.01
C ASP A 93 13.80 11.45 9.81
N GLY A 94 13.47 10.30 9.22
CA GLY A 94 12.71 9.26 9.89
C GLY A 94 12.05 8.29 8.92
N ASP A 95 11.64 7.16 9.47
CA ASP A 95 10.87 6.14 8.76
C ASP A 95 9.38 6.43 8.98
N TYR A 96 8.67 6.75 7.90
CA TYR A 96 7.27 7.16 7.95
C TYR A 96 6.47 6.51 6.83
N PRO A 97 5.19 6.17 7.11
CA PRO A 97 4.29 5.68 6.07
C PRO A 97 4.00 6.80 5.05
N MET A 98 3.78 6.39 3.81
CA MET A 98 3.37 7.28 2.73
C MET A 98 1.98 7.86 3.05
N PRO A 99 1.77 9.18 2.92
CA PRO A 99 0.43 9.74 3.03
C PRO A 99 -0.43 9.36 1.81
N PRO A 100 -1.75 9.22 1.98
CA PRO A 100 -2.64 8.67 0.94
C PRO A 100 -2.77 9.56 -0.31
N GLY A 101 -2.34 10.82 -0.26
CA GLY A 101 -2.53 11.80 -1.35
C GLY A 101 -2.00 11.33 -2.71
N SER A 102 -0.83 10.67 -2.75
CA SER A 102 -0.27 10.15 -4.00
C SER A 102 -1.14 9.05 -4.63
N ILE A 103 -1.78 8.24 -3.78
CA ILE A 103 -2.67 7.16 -4.22
C ILE A 103 -4.01 7.73 -4.68
N ASN A 104 -4.55 8.71 -3.96
CA ASN A 104 -5.77 9.40 -4.37
C ASN A 104 -5.61 10.05 -5.75
N HIS A 105 -4.46 10.69 -6.01
CA HIS A 105 -4.16 11.24 -7.33
C HIS A 105 -4.12 10.16 -8.42
N ALA A 106 -3.49 9.01 -8.15
CA ALA A 106 -3.45 7.91 -9.10
C ALA A 106 -4.85 7.33 -9.41
N LEU A 107 -5.72 7.24 -8.40
CA LEU A 107 -7.12 6.82 -8.56
C LEU A 107 -7.93 7.84 -9.37
N GLU A 108 -7.68 9.13 -9.19
CA GLU A 108 -8.31 10.19 -9.99
C GLU A 108 -7.87 10.11 -11.47
N SER A 109 -6.57 9.93 -11.74
CA SER A 109 -6.08 9.72 -13.11
C SER A 109 -6.67 8.47 -13.77
N LEU A 110 -6.86 7.38 -13.01
CA LEU A 110 -7.59 6.21 -13.51
C LEU A 110 -9.04 6.58 -13.86
N ARG A 111 -9.74 7.31 -12.99
CA ARG A 111 -11.12 7.75 -13.22
C ARG A 111 -11.26 8.54 -14.51
N GLU A 112 -10.34 9.46 -14.78
CA GLU A 112 -10.32 10.29 -15.99
C GLU A 112 -10.05 9.46 -17.26
N TYR A 113 -9.20 8.44 -17.18
CA TYR A 113 -8.90 7.56 -18.32
C TYR A 113 -10.11 6.75 -18.79
N TRP A 114 -11.02 6.39 -17.88
CA TRP A 114 -12.23 5.60 -18.20
C TRP A 114 -13.46 6.47 -18.51
N ARG A 115 -13.32 7.80 -18.56
CA ARG A 115 -14.36 8.73 -19.03
C ARG A 115 -14.26 8.92 -20.53
#